data_AF-A0A165K018-F1
#
_entry.id   AF-A0A165K018-F1
#
_cell.length_a   1.000
_cell.length_b   1.000
_cell.length_c   1.000
_cell.angle_alpha   90.00
_cell.angle_beta   90.00
_cell.angle_gamma   90.00
#
_symmetry.space_group_name_H-M   'P 1'
#
loop_
_entity.id
_entity.type
_entity.pdbx_description
1 polymer ?
#
loop_
_entity_poly.entity_id
_entity_poly.type
_entity_poly.pdbx_seq_one_letter_code
_entity_poly.pdbx_strand_id
1 'polypeptide(L)'
;MFRLRLATLLPRRAYSTPAPRRPSEGRLAALPTARGLPSHSSHVPSPSGSSAFAAPRPYSPVHTQKQKQKQKQRLALPPVRRTAPSRKPPAPPPAAAPPAPPHALLLTQARKLLSQGAHTDRPLDDMDEAVLTQWIAHVQTADLPATAQQLAYARALVEQGAPAGGRVREQMRFGELAEWLEHAKKYTSYQPPSLVPTGRARRTPASGAQLRRAALLSRLAGRHPPYPPAPLATKGEVSDFLLACKAELARRGTPVWLPSEPQRAELPTEGQRRKLARLGVQLHEGMTRGEASDRLTELQREGGVALGSE
;
A
#
# COMPACT_ATOMS: atom_id res chain seq x y z
N MET A 1 -22.59 -3.84 -49.54
CA MET A 1 -21.42 -3.33 -50.29
C MET A 1 -21.61 -1.85 -50.57
N PHE A 2 -20.97 -0.95 -49.82
CA PHE A 2 -20.74 0.44 -50.25
C PHE A 2 -19.42 0.90 -49.63
N ARG A 3 -18.43 1.14 -50.50
CA ARG A 3 -17.13 1.71 -50.17
C ARG A 3 -17.23 3.22 -50.32
N LEU A 4 -16.91 3.97 -49.28
CA LEU A 4 -16.58 5.40 -49.39
C LEU A 4 -15.22 5.63 -48.74
N ARG A 5 -14.22 5.79 -49.61
CA ARG A 5 -12.90 6.32 -49.29
C ARG A 5 -13.02 7.85 -49.22
N LEU A 6 -12.58 8.45 -48.13
CA LEU A 6 -12.25 9.87 -48.10
C LEU A 6 -10.88 10.00 -47.42
N ALA A 7 -9.89 10.23 -48.27
CA ALA A 7 -8.55 10.62 -47.89
C ALA A 7 -8.54 12.14 -47.69
N THR A 8 -8.19 12.60 -46.48
CA THR A 8 -7.92 14.01 -46.22
C THR A 8 -6.43 14.20 -45.93
N LEU A 9 -5.85 15.06 -46.75
CA LEU A 9 -4.46 15.49 -46.78
C LEU A 9 -4.10 16.31 -45.54
N LEU A 10 -2.96 15.97 -44.94
CA LEU A 10 -2.23 16.76 -43.95
C LEU A 10 -1.57 17.99 -44.61
N PRO A 11 -1.55 19.16 -43.95
CA PRO A 11 -0.48 20.12 -44.15
C PRO A 11 0.68 19.85 -43.16
N ARG A 12 1.82 19.46 -43.72
CA ARG A 12 3.12 19.41 -43.02
C ARG A 12 3.51 20.81 -42.55
N ARG A 13 3.48 21.07 -41.25
CA ARG A 13 4.18 22.22 -40.65
C ARG A 13 5.67 21.92 -40.58
N ALA A 14 6.46 22.69 -41.31
CA ALA A 14 7.91 22.72 -41.20
C ALA A 14 8.31 23.31 -39.84
N TYR A 15 8.98 22.51 -39.01
CA TYR A 15 9.67 23.01 -37.82
C TYR A 15 10.98 23.65 -38.28
N SER A 16 11.11 24.96 -38.07
CA SER A 16 12.36 25.68 -38.22
C SER A 16 13.22 25.41 -36.98
N THR A 17 14.35 24.74 -37.19
CA THR A 17 15.34 24.43 -36.16
C THR A 17 16.21 25.66 -35.88
N PRO A 18 16.21 26.26 -34.67
CA PRO A 18 17.17 27.29 -34.34
C PRO A 18 18.56 26.69 -34.09
N ALA A 19 19.57 27.30 -34.70
CA ALA A 19 20.99 26.91 -34.63
C ALA A 19 21.57 26.96 -33.20
N PRO A 20 22.60 26.13 -32.90
CA PRO A 20 23.27 26.13 -31.61
C PRO A 20 24.11 27.41 -31.41
N ARG A 21 23.81 28.15 -30.34
CA ARG A 21 24.65 29.24 -29.86
C ARG A 21 25.96 28.67 -29.30
N ARG A 22 27.09 29.18 -29.81
CA ARG A 22 28.44 28.92 -29.29
C ARG A 22 28.54 29.30 -27.80
N PRO A 23 29.27 28.53 -26.98
CA PRO A 23 29.62 28.96 -25.63
C PRO A 23 30.69 30.06 -25.74
N SER A 24 30.39 31.22 -25.16
CA SER A 24 31.34 32.28 -24.90
C SER A 24 32.34 31.82 -23.84
N GLU A 25 33.61 31.73 -24.24
CA GLU A 25 34.75 31.63 -23.34
C GLU A 25 34.77 32.86 -22.41
N GLY A 26 34.75 32.61 -21.11
CA GLY A 26 34.65 33.64 -20.09
C GLY A 26 35.48 33.28 -18.87
N ARG A 27 36.75 33.73 -18.91
CA ARG A 27 37.62 34.12 -17.79
C ARG A 27 37.72 33.17 -16.58
N LEU A 28 38.86 32.48 -16.57
CA LEU A 28 39.55 32.03 -15.36
C LEU A 28 39.84 33.23 -14.44
N ALA A 29 39.18 33.26 -13.28
CA ALA A 29 39.61 34.06 -12.15
C ALA A 29 40.36 33.14 -11.17
N ALA A 30 41.65 33.41 -11.00
CA ALA A 30 42.50 32.79 -10.00
C ALA A 30 41.97 33.12 -8.60
N LEU A 31 41.81 32.09 -7.76
CA LEU A 31 41.64 32.26 -6.32
C LEU A 31 42.94 31.90 -5.60
N PRO A 32 43.40 32.75 -4.67
CA PRO A 32 44.64 32.55 -3.95
C PRO A 32 44.52 31.53 -2.83
N THR A 33 45.62 30.80 -2.70
CA THR A 33 46.04 29.93 -1.61
C THR A 33 45.98 30.60 -0.24
N ALA A 34 45.34 29.96 0.74
CA ALA A 34 45.57 30.19 2.17
C ALA A 34 45.30 28.86 2.91
N ARG A 35 46.33 28.25 3.52
CA ARG A 35 46.61 28.30 4.97
C ARG A 35 45.35 27.98 5.80
N GLY A 36 45.24 26.92 6.60
CA GLY A 36 46.24 26.17 7.35
C GLY A 36 45.76 26.08 8.81
N LEU A 37 45.41 24.85 9.25
CA LEU A 37 45.29 24.35 10.65
C LEU A 37 44.14 24.92 11.52
N PRO A 38 43.76 24.29 12.67
CA PRO A 38 44.29 23.06 13.29
C PRO A 38 43.26 21.96 13.62
N SER A 39 43.82 20.77 13.85
CA SER A 39 43.20 19.61 14.50
C SER A 39 42.70 19.94 15.91
N HIS A 40 41.44 19.65 16.20
CA HIS A 40 40.96 19.51 17.58
C HIS A 40 40.63 18.06 17.87
N SER A 41 41.42 17.54 18.80
CA SER A 41 41.35 16.24 19.43
C SER A 41 40.29 16.25 20.55
N SER A 42 39.73 15.07 20.81
CA SER A 42 39.24 14.60 22.12
C SER A 42 37.99 15.28 22.72
N HIS A 43 36.86 14.56 22.77
CA HIS A 43 36.39 13.93 24.01
C HIS A 43 35.11 13.13 23.76
N VAL A 44 35.18 11.81 23.96
CA VAL A 44 34.02 10.93 24.08
C VAL A 44 33.83 10.65 25.57
N PRO A 45 32.69 11.00 26.18
CA PRO A 45 32.30 10.42 27.46
C PRO A 45 31.47 9.16 27.23
N SER A 46 31.97 8.03 27.72
CA SER A 46 31.21 6.81 27.96
C SER A 46 30.18 7.02 29.07
N PRO A 47 28.94 6.54 28.90
CA PRO A 47 28.14 6.10 30.03
C PRO A 47 28.05 4.58 30.05
N SER A 48 28.82 4.00 30.96
CA SER A 48 28.55 2.75 31.65
C SER A 48 27.15 2.79 32.28
N GLY A 49 26.32 1.81 31.94
CA GLY A 49 24.98 1.68 32.50
C GLY A 49 24.44 0.27 32.32
N SER A 50 24.89 -0.64 33.18
CA SER A 50 24.30 -1.95 33.42
C SER A 50 22.78 -1.85 33.55
N SER A 51 22.06 -2.57 32.69
CA SER A 51 20.66 -2.90 32.93
C SER A 51 20.48 -4.40 32.80
N ALA A 52 20.02 -5.00 33.88
CA ALA A 52 19.89 -6.42 34.10
C ALA A 52 18.89 -7.05 33.13
N PHE A 53 19.31 -8.17 32.55
CA PHE A 53 18.46 -9.13 31.86
C PHE A 53 17.39 -9.65 32.83
N ALA A 54 16.13 -9.26 32.63
CA ALA A 54 14.98 -9.94 33.19
C ALA A 54 14.59 -11.11 32.27
N ALA A 55 14.79 -12.33 32.75
CA ALA A 55 14.39 -13.56 32.05
C ALA A 55 12.86 -13.61 31.81
N PRO A 56 12.40 -14.14 30.66
CA PRO A 56 10.98 -14.34 30.42
C PRO A 56 10.44 -15.52 31.26
N ARG A 57 9.33 -15.28 31.95
CA ARG A 57 8.58 -16.30 32.69
C ARG A 57 7.92 -17.31 31.72
N PRO A 58 7.99 -18.62 31.98
CA PRO A 58 7.28 -19.60 31.16
C PRO A 58 5.76 -19.54 31.40
N TYR A 59 5.01 -19.39 30.31
CA TYR A 59 3.56 -19.52 30.27
C TYR A 59 3.17 -20.99 30.47
N SER A 60 2.37 -21.28 31.49
CA SER A 60 1.77 -22.61 31.72
C SER A 60 0.37 -22.67 31.09
N PRO A 61 0.04 -23.67 30.25
CA PRO A 61 -1.31 -23.85 29.74
C PRO A 61 -2.16 -24.68 30.71
N VAL A 62 -3.02 -24.01 31.47
CA VAL A 62 -4.03 -24.67 32.34
C VAL A 62 -5.41 -24.42 31.73
N HIS A 63 -5.85 -25.21 30.75
CA HIS A 63 -7.29 -25.35 30.41
C HIS A 63 -7.56 -26.49 29.41
N THR A 64 -7.51 -27.75 29.86
CA THR A 64 -8.07 -28.87 29.06
C THR A 64 -8.78 -29.95 29.89
N GLN A 65 -8.87 -29.82 31.22
CA GLN A 65 -9.37 -30.94 32.05
C GLN A 65 -10.88 -30.91 32.39
N LYS A 66 -11.62 -29.83 32.13
CA LYS A 66 -13.06 -29.74 32.51
C LYS A 66 -14.06 -30.33 31.51
N GLN A 67 -13.66 -30.70 30.29
CA GLN A 67 -14.61 -31.22 29.29
C GLN A 67 -14.86 -32.73 29.35
N LYS A 68 -13.97 -33.54 29.94
CA LYS A 68 -14.14 -35.01 29.98
C LYS A 68 -15.10 -35.52 31.06
N GLN A 69 -15.52 -34.70 32.01
CA GLN A 69 -16.36 -35.16 33.13
C GLN A 69 -17.87 -35.03 32.88
N LYS A 70 -18.30 -34.20 31.91
CA LYS A 70 -19.73 -33.99 31.62
C LYS A 70 -20.35 -35.05 30.69
N GLN A 71 -19.52 -35.90 30.07
CA GLN A 71 -19.98 -36.89 29.09
C GLN A 71 -20.30 -38.27 29.71
N LYS A 72 -19.90 -38.51 30.98
CA LYS A 72 -20.12 -39.81 31.66
C LYS A 72 -21.40 -39.94 32.47
N GLN A 73 -22.25 -38.91 32.57
CA GLN A 73 -23.50 -38.96 33.35
C GLN A 73 -24.77 -39.19 32.50
N ARG A 74 -24.65 -39.59 31.23
CA ARG A 74 -25.81 -39.79 30.32
C ARG A 74 -26.18 -41.25 30.04
N LEU A 75 -25.73 -42.20 30.85
CA LEU A 75 -26.01 -43.64 30.67
C LEU A 75 -26.52 -44.26 31.97
N ALA A 76 -27.80 -44.01 32.29
CA ALA A 76 -28.64 -44.90 33.09
C ALA A 76 -30.04 -44.28 33.25
N LEU A 77 -30.92 -44.48 32.26
CA LEU A 77 -32.36 -44.35 32.49
C LEU A 77 -33.05 -45.62 31.95
N PRO A 78 -33.96 -46.22 32.73
CA PRO A 78 -34.65 -47.46 32.37
C PRO A 78 -35.67 -47.26 31.23
N PRO A 79 -36.05 -48.33 30.50
CA PRO A 79 -36.94 -48.25 29.35
C PRO A 79 -38.37 -47.93 29.77
N VAL A 80 -38.84 -46.73 29.44
CA VAL A 80 -40.24 -46.33 29.59
C VAL A 80 -41.06 -47.00 28.47
N ARG A 81 -42.04 -47.84 28.87
CA ARG A 81 -43.05 -48.43 27.97
C ARG A 81 -43.80 -47.31 27.24
N ARG A 82 -43.60 -47.23 25.91
CA ARG A 82 -44.35 -46.34 25.02
C ARG A 82 -45.75 -46.89 24.80
N THR A 83 -46.76 -46.27 25.40
CA THR A 83 -48.14 -46.36 24.92
C THR A 83 -48.26 -45.58 23.62
N ALA A 84 -48.95 -46.15 22.63
CA ALA A 84 -49.11 -45.57 21.31
C ALA A 84 -49.87 -44.24 21.38
N PRO A 85 -49.31 -43.12 20.92
CA PRO A 85 -50.04 -41.86 20.88
C PRO A 85 -51.06 -41.91 19.73
N SER A 86 -52.30 -41.55 20.07
CA SER A 86 -53.38 -41.26 19.15
C SER A 86 -52.91 -40.31 18.04
N ARG A 87 -53.04 -40.74 16.78
CA ARG A 87 -52.68 -39.96 15.58
C ARG A 87 -53.60 -38.75 15.47
N LYS A 88 -53.19 -37.63 16.07
CA LYS A 88 -53.70 -36.31 15.72
C LYS A 88 -53.14 -35.95 14.33
N PRO A 89 -53.97 -35.50 13.36
CA PRO A 89 -53.47 -35.12 12.04
C PRO A 89 -52.38 -34.03 12.17
N PRO A 90 -51.31 -34.09 11.35
CA PRO A 90 -50.21 -33.14 11.43
C PRO A 90 -50.75 -31.72 11.22
N ALA A 91 -50.42 -30.83 12.15
CA ALA A 91 -50.70 -29.41 11.99
C ALA A 91 -50.03 -28.91 10.69
N PRO A 92 -50.68 -28.01 9.93
CA PRO A 92 -50.06 -27.38 8.77
C PRO A 92 -48.71 -26.76 9.21
N PRO A 93 -47.66 -26.85 8.37
CA PRO A 93 -46.38 -26.26 8.70
C PRO A 93 -46.59 -24.77 9.04
N PRO A 94 -45.99 -24.27 10.13
CA PRO A 94 -46.09 -22.86 10.47
C PRO A 94 -45.65 -22.04 9.25
N ALA A 95 -46.45 -21.03 8.89
CA ALA A 95 -46.14 -20.12 7.81
C ALA A 95 -44.68 -19.67 7.94
N ALA A 96 -43.91 -19.83 6.85
CA ALA A 96 -42.48 -19.56 6.84
C ALA A 96 -42.21 -18.19 7.48
N ALA A 97 -41.37 -18.18 8.52
CA ALA A 97 -40.98 -16.94 9.18
C ALA A 97 -40.42 -15.97 8.12
N PRO A 98 -40.73 -14.66 8.21
CA PRO A 98 -40.21 -13.69 7.27
C PRO A 98 -38.67 -13.76 7.25
N PRO A 99 -38.04 -13.64 6.07
CA PRO A 99 -36.60 -13.71 5.94
C PRO A 99 -35.95 -12.65 6.85
N ALA A 100 -34.90 -13.06 7.57
CA ALA A 100 -34.17 -12.16 8.44
C ALA A 100 -33.58 -10.99 7.62
N PRO A 101 -33.56 -9.76 8.18
CA PRO A 101 -32.98 -8.63 7.49
C PRO A 101 -31.49 -8.87 7.21
N PRO A 102 -30.97 -8.41 6.05
CA PRO A 102 -29.59 -8.66 5.66
C PRO A 102 -28.59 -8.07 6.66
N HIS A 103 -27.49 -8.80 6.90
CA HIS A 103 -26.43 -8.38 7.81
C HIS A 103 -25.80 -7.03 7.36
N ALA A 104 -25.64 -6.08 8.29
CA ALA A 104 -25.18 -4.70 7.99
C ALA A 104 -23.85 -4.62 7.21
N LEU A 105 -22.97 -5.61 7.38
CA LEU A 105 -21.72 -5.71 6.62
C LEU A 105 -21.96 -5.96 5.12
N LEU A 106 -22.94 -6.80 4.77
CA LEU A 106 -23.27 -7.10 3.36
C LEU A 106 -23.84 -5.87 2.67
N LEU A 107 -24.72 -5.12 3.35
CA LEU A 107 -25.22 -3.84 2.83
C LEU A 107 -24.10 -2.82 2.63
N THR A 108 -23.13 -2.76 3.56
CA THR A 108 -21.96 -1.88 3.43
C THR A 108 -21.11 -2.27 2.22
N GLN A 109 -20.88 -3.57 2.02
CA GLN A 109 -20.15 -4.09 0.87
C GLN A 109 -20.90 -3.84 -0.44
N ALA A 110 -22.21 -4.05 -0.47
CA ALA A 110 -23.02 -3.83 -1.65
C ALA A 110 -23.11 -2.35 -2.03
N ARG A 111 -23.30 -1.45 -1.06
CA ARG A 111 -23.25 0.01 -1.28
C ARG A 111 -21.89 0.44 -1.80
N LYS A 112 -20.80 -0.17 -1.31
CA LYS A 112 -19.45 0.05 -1.85
C LYS A 112 -19.37 -0.38 -3.32
N LEU A 113 -19.90 -1.54 -3.68
CA LEU A 113 -19.93 -2.00 -5.08
C LEU A 113 -20.79 -1.09 -5.98
N LEU A 114 -21.94 -0.62 -5.50
CA LEU A 114 -22.76 0.37 -6.24
C LEU A 114 -22.04 1.71 -6.42
N SER A 115 -21.36 2.21 -5.38
CA SER A 115 -20.52 3.41 -5.49
C SER A 115 -19.34 3.22 -6.46
N GLN A 116 -19.01 1.96 -6.73
CA GLN A 116 -18.02 1.52 -7.70
C GLN A 116 -18.66 1.21 -9.07
N GLY A 117 -19.90 1.63 -9.33
CA GLY A 117 -20.53 1.50 -10.64
C GLY A 117 -21.11 0.11 -10.94
N ALA A 118 -21.19 -0.78 -9.96
CA ALA A 118 -22.06 -1.96 -10.09
C ALA A 118 -23.51 -1.50 -10.24
N HIS A 119 -24.29 -2.24 -11.02
CA HIS A 119 -25.71 -1.98 -11.21
C HIS A 119 -26.54 -3.10 -10.58
N THR A 120 -27.75 -2.73 -10.17
CA THR A 120 -28.73 -3.67 -9.66
C THR A 120 -30.12 -3.25 -10.11
N ASP A 121 -30.95 -4.24 -10.44
CA ASP A 121 -32.30 -4.00 -10.96
C ASP A 121 -33.31 -3.73 -9.83
N ARG A 122 -32.90 -3.86 -8.57
CA ARG A 122 -33.74 -3.65 -7.38
C ARG A 122 -33.00 -2.96 -6.24
N PRO A 123 -33.68 -2.19 -5.39
CA PRO A 123 -33.07 -1.57 -4.22
C PRO A 123 -32.38 -2.58 -3.30
N LEU A 124 -31.22 -2.24 -2.74
CA LEU A 124 -30.47 -3.14 -1.84
C LEU A 124 -31.25 -3.47 -0.56
N ASP A 125 -32.08 -2.54 -0.10
CA ASP A 125 -32.87 -2.70 1.13
C ASP A 125 -34.04 -3.70 0.94
N ASP A 126 -34.40 -4.03 -0.32
CA ASP A 126 -35.43 -5.01 -0.68
C ASP A 126 -34.86 -6.41 -0.92
N MET A 127 -33.54 -6.58 -0.85
CA MET A 127 -32.89 -7.88 -1.03
C MET A 127 -32.78 -8.61 0.31
N ASP A 128 -33.20 -9.88 0.32
CA ASP A 128 -32.83 -10.77 1.42
C ASP A 128 -31.31 -11.05 1.43
N GLU A 129 -30.82 -11.62 2.54
CA GLU A 129 -29.39 -11.88 2.72
C GLU A 129 -28.81 -12.80 1.64
N ALA A 130 -29.53 -13.86 1.26
CA ALA A 130 -29.06 -14.85 0.28
C ALA A 130 -28.91 -14.22 -1.11
N VAL A 131 -29.91 -13.44 -1.51
CA VAL A 131 -29.92 -12.66 -2.75
C VAL A 131 -28.76 -11.64 -2.75
N LEU A 132 -28.57 -10.92 -1.66
CA LEU A 132 -27.53 -9.90 -1.56
C LEU A 132 -26.13 -10.52 -1.65
N THR A 133 -25.89 -11.64 -0.96
CA THR A 133 -24.64 -12.40 -1.04
C THR A 133 -24.40 -12.93 -2.45
N GLN A 134 -25.43 -13.48 -3.10
CA GLN A 134 -25.31 -13.99 -4.47
C GLN A 134 -25.04 -12.85 -5.47
N TRP A 135 -25.70 -11.70 -5.32
CA TRP A 135 -25.43 -10.52 -6.14
C TRP A 135 -24.01 -9.99 -5.92
N ILE A 136 -23.54 -9.89 -4.67
CA ILE A 136 -22.16 -9.50 -4.36
C ILE A 136 -21.17 -10.45 -5.03
N ALA A 137 -21.36 -11.77 -4.89
CA ALA A 137 -20.50 -12.77 -5.50
C ALA A 137 -20.54 -12.66 -7.04
N HIS A 138 -21.74 -12.52 -7.62
CA HIS A 138 -21.89 -12.33 -9.06
C HIS A 138 -21.16 -11.08 -9.54
N VAL A 139 -21.40 -9.91 -8.94
CA VAL A 139 -20.73 -8.64 -9.27
C VAL A 139 -19.22 -8.72 -9.13
N GLN A 140 -18.71 -9.45 -8.13
CA GLN A 140 -17.27 -9.65 -7.95
C GLN A 140 -16.66 -10.57 -9.01
N THR A 141 -17.45 -11.49 -9.56
CA THR A 141 -17.02 -12.43 -10.62
C THR A 141 -17.40 -11.99 -12.03
N ALA A 142 -18.32 -11.03 -12.16
CA ALA A 142 -18.79 -10.52 -13.43
C ALA A 142 -17.69 -9.69 -14.08
N ASP A 143 -17.63 -9.74 -15.41
CA ASP A 143 -16.72 -8.98 -16.26
C ASP A 143 -17.06 -7.48 -16.29
N LEU A 144 -17.21 -6.88 -15.11
CA LEU A 144 -17.46 -5.46 -14.97
C LEU A 144 -16.21 -4.69 -15.40
N PRO A 145 -16.36 -3.55 -16.09
CA PRO A 145 -15.23 -2.69 -16.37
C PRO A 145 -14.66 -2.15 -15.06
N ALA A 146 -13.34 -1.92 -15.05
CA ALA A 146 -12.68 -1.23 -13.97
C ALA A 146 -13.28 0.16 -13.74
N THR A 147 -13.40 0.54 -12.47
CA THR A 147 -13.91 1.86 -12.12
C THR A 147 -12.91 2.96 -12.49
N ALA A 148 -13.42 4.16 -12.80
CA ALA A 148 -12.58 5.33 -12.99
C ALA A 148 -11.66 5.60 -11.79
N GLN A 149 -12.14 5.31 -10.56
CA GLN A 149 -11.36 5.47 -9.35
C GLN A 149 -10.22 4.43 -9.23
N GLN A 150 -10.47 3.16 -9.55
CA GLN A 150 -9.41 2.13 -9.58
C GLN A 150 -8.39 2.43 -10.68
N LEU A 151 -8.82 2.90 -11.85
CA LEU A 151 -7.90 3.30 -12.92
C LEU A 151 -7.06 4.51 -12.52
N ALA A 152 -7.66 5.55 -11.93
CA ALA A 152 -6.92 6.69 -11.40
C ALA A 152 -5.91 6.26 -10.32
N TYR A 153 -6.32 5.33 -9.44
CA TYR A 153 -5.44 4.80 -8.41
C TYR A 153 -4.30 3.96 -9.00
N ALA A 154 -4.59 3.12 -9.98
CA ALA A 154 -3.59 2.31 -10.67
C ALA A 154 -2.58 3.18 -11.41
N ARG A 155 -3.03 4.23 -12.11
CA ARG A 155 -2.16 5.23 -12.75
C ARG A 155 -1.23 5.90 -11.74
N ALA A 156 -1.76 6.35 -10.61
CA ALA A 156 -0.95 6.94 -9.55
C ALA A 156 0.08 5.96 -8.97
N LEU A 157 -0.26 4.66 -8.91
CA LEU A 157 0.69 3.61 -8.51
C LEU A 157 1.78 3.40 -9.57
N VAL A 158 1.41 3.36 -10.86
CA VAL A 158 2.36 3.25 -11.98
C VAL A 158 3.35 4.43 -11.99
N GLU A 159 2.86 5.65 -11.79
CA GLU A 159 3.71 6.85 -11.65
C GLU A 159 4.68 6.76 -10.46
N GLN A 160 4.31 6.00 -9.43
CA GLN A 160 5.16 5.73 -8.26
C GLN A 160 6.07 4.51 -8.43
N GLY A 161 6.12 3.92 -9.63
CA GLY A 161 6.97 2.77 -9.95
C GLY A 161 6.33 1.42 -9.65
N ALA A 162 5.00 1.31 -9.63
CA ALA A 162 4.33 0.03 -9.43
C ALA A 162 4.73 -1.03 -10.45
N PRO A 163 4.73 -2.31 -10.02
CA PRO A 163 5.17 -3.39 -10.88
C PRO A 163 4.24 -3.58 -12.07
N ALA A 164 4.82 -3.94 -13.22
CA ALA A 164 4.09 -4.25 -14.44
C ALA A 164 3.08 -3.15 -14.86
N GLY A 165 3.45 -1.87 -14.74
CA GLY A 165 2.57 -0.75 -15.05
C GLY A 165 2.00 -0.74 -16.48
N GLY A 166 2.70 -1.31 -17.45
CA GLY A 166 2.17 -1.49 -18.82
C GLY A 166 1.00 -2.47 -18.95
N ARG A 167 0.68 -3.23 -17.89
CA ARG A 167 -0.54 -4.05 -17.82
C ARG A 167 -1.79 -3.22 -17.50
N VAL A 168 -1.62 -2.04 -16.90
CA VAL A 168 -2.76 -1.15 -16.56
C VAL A 168 -3.30 -0.51 -17.84
N ARG A 169 -4.52 -0.91 -18.24
CA ARG A 169 -5.21 -0.41 -19.43
C ARG A 169 -6.60 0.09 -19.06
N GLU A 170 -7.14 1.02 -19.85
CA GLU A 170 -8.48 1.60 -19.61
C GLU A 170 -9.62 0.57 -19.65
N GLN A 171 -9.42 -0.53 -20.37
CA GLN A 171 -10.42 -1.59 -20.58
C GLN A 171 -10.23 -2.80 -19.66
N MET A 172 -9.41 -2.69 -18.60
CA MET A 172 -9.27 -3.78 -17.64
C MET A 172 -10.59 -4.07 -16.93
N ARG A 173 -10.80 -5.33 -16.58
CA ARG A 173 -11.94 -5.73 -15.74
C ARG A 173 -11.72 -5.32 -14.29
N PHE A 174 -12.80 -5.16 -13.55
CA PHE A 174 -12.80 -4.78 -12.14
C PHE A 174 -11.95 -5.75 -11.31
N GLY A 175 -12.19 -7.06 -11.45
CA GLY A 175 -11.44 -8.10 -10.73
C GLY A 175 -9.97 -8.10 -11.11
N GLU A 176 -9.66 -8.05 -12.41
CA GLU A 176 -8.29 -8.03 -12.93
C GLU A 176 -7.50 -6.82 -12.40
N LEU A 177 -8.11 -5.63 -12.41
CA LEU A 177 -7.45 -4.44 -11.88
C LEU A 177 -7.35 -4.47 -10.35
N ALA A 178 -8.33 -5.04 -9.65
CA ALA A 178 -8.26 -5.20 -8.20
C ALA A 178 -7.11 -6.14 -7.79
N GLU A 179 -6.93 -7.26 -8.48
CA GLU A 179 -5.81 -8.19 -8.28
C GLU A 179 -4.47 -7.50 -8.57
N TRP A 180 -4.39 -6.76 -9.69
CA TRP A 180 -3.20 -5.98 -10.01
C TRP A 180 -2.90 -4.94 -8.92
N LEU A 181 -3.92 -4.25 -8.40
CA LEU A 181 -3.77 -3.26 -7.33
C LEU A 181 -3.27 -3.90 -6.03
N GLU A 182 -3.79 -5.06 -5.63
CA GLU A 182 -3.32 -5.79 -4.45
C GLU A 182 -1.88 -6.25 -4.62
N HIS A 183 -1.54 -6.79 -5.79
CA HIS A 183 -0.17 -7.14 -6.14
C HIS A 183 0.75 -5.90 -6.08
N ALA A 184 0.34 -4.79 -6.71
CA ALA A 184 1.10 -3.55 -6.70
C ALA A 184 1.30 -2.99 -5.28
N LYS A 185 0.28 -3.02 -4.42
CA LYS A 185 0.39 -2.58 -3.00
C LYS A 185 1.39 -3.41 -2.20
N LYS A 186 1.52 -4.70 -2.51
CA LYS A 186 2.44 -5.61 -1.82
C LYS A 186 3.90 -5.19 -2.04
N TYR A 187 4.25 -4.82 -3.28
CA TYR A 187 5.63 -4.52 -3.66
C TYR A 187 5.96 -3.03 -3.67
N THR A 188 4.98 -2.14 -3.84
CA THR A 188 5.23 -0.69 -3.80
C THR A 188 5.32 -0.16 -2.37
N SER A 189 6.06 0.94 -2.20
CA SER A 189 6.04 1.74 -0.96
C SER A 189 4.95 2.82 -1.02
N TYR A 190 3.78 2.45 -1.57
CA TYR A 190 2.67 3.36 -1.77
C TYR A 190 2.22 4.00 -0.47
N GLN A 191 2.03 5.32 -0.49
CA GLN A 191 1.32 6.03 0.57
C GLN A 191 -0.10 6.30 0.08
N PRO A 192 -1.13 5.79 0.78
CA PRO A 192 -2.52 6.13 0.45
C PRO A 192 -2.74 7.64 0.43
N PRO A 193 -3.67 8.13 -0.40
CA PRO A 193 -3.87 9.57 -0.60
C PRO A 193 -4.34 10.22 0.71
N SER A 194 -4.96 9.43 1.60
CA SER A 194 -5.32 9.84 2.97
C SER A 194 -4.12 10.26 3.83
N LEU A 195 -2.90 9.85 3.49
CA LEU A 195 -1.67 10.27 4.16
C LEU A 195 -1.05 11.53 3.53
N VAL A 196 -1.51 11.92 2.34
CA VAL A 196 -1.16 13.23 1.75
C VAL A 196 -2.04 14.27 2.43
N PRO A 197 -1.47 15.33 3.01
CA PRO A 197 -2.27 16.37 3.65
C PRO A 197 -3.25 16.97 2.62
N THR A 198 -4.51 17.14 3.02
CA THR A 198 -5.57 17.78 2.23
C THR A 198 -6.16 18.97 2.99
N GLY A 199 -6.83 19.88 2.26
CA GLY A 199 -7.52 21.03 2.84
C GLY A 199 -6.63 21.91 3.74
N ARG A 200 -7.14 22.27 4.92
CA ARG A 200 -6.44 23.13 5.89
C ARG A 200 -5.11 22.54 6.37
N ALA A 201 -4.99 21.21 6.45
CA ALA A 201 -3.76 20.54 6.88
C ALA A 201 -2.59 20.75 5.91
N ARG A 202 -2.84 21.17 4.67
CA ARG A 202 -1.77 21.54 3.73
C ARG A 202 -1.11 22.87 4.10
N ARG A 203 -1.85 23.79 4.72
CA ARG A 203 -1.40 25.15 5.07
C ARG A 203 -0.64 25.22 6.38
N THR A 204 -0.60 24.14 7.16
CA THR A 204 0.17 24.10 8.40
C THR A 204 1.67 24.03 8.12
N PRO A 205 2.53 24.57 9.00
CA PRO A 205 3.98 24.43 8.86
C PRO A 205 4.42 22.97 8.76
N ALA A 206 5.41 22.69 7.92
CA ALA A 206 6.01 21.36 7.81
C ALA A 206 6.79 21.02 9.09
N SER A 207 6.71 19.76 9.52
CA SER A 207 7.50 19.30 10.67
C SER A 207 8.99 19.21 10.32
N GLY A 208 9.86 19.37 11.32
CA GLY A 208 11.32 19.20 11.12
C GLY A 208 11.70 17.84 10.57
N ALA A 209 10.95 16.78 10.91
CA ALA A 209 11.15 15.44 10.34
C ALA A 209 10.83 15.39 8.83
N GLN A 210 9.76 16.06 8.38
CA GLN A 210 9.43 16.14 6.95
C GLN A 210 10.50 16.92 6.18
N LEU A 211 10.99 18.02 6.74
CA LEU A 211 12.05 18.82 6.12
C LEU A 211 13.37 18.05 6.00
N ARG A 212 13.79 17.33 7.06
CA ARG A 212 14.96 16.44 7.00
C ARG A 212 14.80 15.35 5.95
N ARG A 213 13.61 14.74 5.87
CA ARG A 213 13.30 13.73 4.86
C ARG A 213 13.34 14.30 3.44
N ALA A 214 12.84 15.52 3.26
CA ALA A 214 12.82 16.19 1.96
C ALA A 214 14.23 16.59 1.52
N ALA A 215 15.08 17.07 2.43
CA ALA A 215 16.49 17.33 2.16
C ALA A 215 17.25 16.05 1.74
N LEU A 216 17.00 14.93 2.43
CA LEU A 216 17.60 13.64 2.06
C LEU A 216 17.17 13.21 0.64
N LEU A 217 15.86 13.24 0.35
CA LEU A 217 15.34 12.83 -0.96
C LEU A 217 15.72 13.80 -2.08
N SER A 218 15.82 15.09 -1.78
CA SER A 218 16.35 16.12 -2.68
C SER A 218 17.75 15.77 -3.16
N ARG A 219 18.64 15.39 -2.23
CA ARG A 219 20.01 14.98 -2.54
C ARG A 219 20.05 13.71 -3.39
N LEU A 220 19.26 12.70 -3.04
CA LEU A 220 19.21 11.43 -3.77
C LEU A 220 18.61 11.60 -5.18
N ALA A 221 17.54 12.39 -5.31
CA ALA A 221 16.88 12.64 -6.59
C ALA A 221 17.60 13.71 -7.44
N GLY A 222 18.59 14.41 -6.89
CA GLY A 222 19.23 15.55 -7.55
C GLY A 222 18.24 16.68 -7.89
N ARG A 223 17.26 16.93 -7.01
CA ARG A 223 16.21 17.94 -7.21
C ARG A 223 16.26 18.99 -6.12
N HIS A 224 16.15 20.27 -6.47
CA HIS A 224 16.06 21.34 -5.49
C HIS A 224 14.61 21.53 -4.99
N PRO A 225 14.41 21.79 -3.68
CA PRO A 225 13.10 22.07 -3.13
C PRO A 225 12.54 23.39 -3.69
N PRO A 226 11.29 23.41 -4.20
CA PRO A 226 10.67 24.62 -4.73
C PRO A 226 10.01 25.49 -3.64
N TYR A 227 10.04 25.06 -2.38
CA TYR A 227 9.41 25.73 -1.24
C TYR A 227 10.42 26.56 -0.44
N PRO A 228 9.97 27.61 0.29
CA PRO A 228 10.86 28.46 1.08
C PRO A 228 11.54 27.68 2.23
N PRO A 229 12.68 28.15 2.74
CA PRO A 229 13.32 27.53 3.89
C PRO A 229 12.40 27.50 5.13
N ALA A 230 12.73 26.63 6.08
CA ALA A 230 12.05 26.61 7.37
C ALA A 230 12.10 28.00 8.03
N PRO A 231 11.04 28.44 8.73
CA PRO A 231 9.80 27.72 9.07
C PRO A 231 8.63 27.95 8.11
N LEU A 232 8.83 28.68 7.01
CA LEU A 232 7.75 29.10 6.10
C LEU A 232 7.22 27.96 5.21
N ALA A 233 7.99 26.88 5.06
CA ALA A 233 7.59 25.72 4.28
C ALA A 233 6.30 25.08 4.80
N THR A 234 5.30 24.92 3.93
CA THR A 234 4.04 24.30 4.31
C THR A 234 4.07 22.78 4.17
N LYS A 235 3.25 22.09 4.95
CA LYS A 235 3.12 20.63 4.90
C LYS A 235 2.70 20.16 3.50
N GLY A 236 1.85 20.93 2.81
CA GLY A 236 1.41 20.64 1.44
C GLY A 236 2.57 20.65 0.45
N GLU A 237 3.31 21.75 0.36
CA GLU A 237 4.42 21.90 -0.58
C GLU A 237 5.53 20.86 -0.35
N VAL A 238 5.87 20.62 0.92
CA VAL A 238 6.88 19.61 1.28
C VAL A 238 6.40 18.21 0.90
N SER A 239 5.11 17.90 1.07
CA SER A 239 4.56 16.59 0.70
C SER A 239 4.56 16.38 -0.81
N ASP A 240 4.18 17.40 -1.59
CA ASP A 240 4.20 17.33 -3.05
C ASP A 240 5.64 17.15 -3.57
N PHE A 241 6.59 17.88 -3.00
CA PHE A 241 8.01 17.74 -3.34
C PHE A 241 8.55 16.34 -3.00
N LEU A 242 8.17 15.79 -1.84
CA LEU A 242 8.53 14.42 -1.45
C LEU A 242 7.97 13.40 -2.45
N LEU A 243 6.74 13.57 -2.93
CA LEU A 243 6.16 12.70 -3.96
C LEU A 243 6.93 12.82 -5.29
N ALA A 244 7.26 14.05 -5.72
CA ALA A 244 8.04 14.28 -6.93
C ALA A 244 9.44 13.64 -6.87
N CYS A 245 10.12 13.74 -5.72
CA CYS A 245 11.42 13.09 -5.53
C CYS A 245 11.31 11.56 -5.56
N LYS A 246 10.26 10.98 -4.95
CA LYS A 246 10.03 9.53 -5.00
C LYS A 246 9.76 9.05 -6.43
N ALA A 247 8.94 9.77 -7.19
CA ALA A 247 8.68 9.47 -8.59
C ALA A 247 9.96 9.56 -9.44
N GLU A 248 10.81 10.56 -9.18
CA GLU A 248 12.13 10.66 -9.81
C GLU A 248 13.03 9.45 -9.51
N LEU A 249 13.15 9.07 -8.24
CA LEU A 249 13.96 7.92 -7.83
C LEU A 249 13.42 6.62 -8.44
N ALA A 250 12.10 6.43 -8.45
CA ALA A 250 11.46 5.30 -9.09
C ALA A 250 11.78 5.25 -10.60
N ARG A 251 11.72 6.40 -11.31
CA ARG A 251 12.09 6.48 -12.74
C ARG A 251 13.55 6.10 -13.00
N ARG A 252 14.46 6.45 -12.09
CA ARG A 252 15.88 6.08 -12.17
C ARG A 252 16.18 4.68 -11.65
N GLY A 253 15.18 3.99 -11.12
CA GLY A 253 15.37 2.69 -10.50
C GLY A 253 16.02 2.67 -9.14
N THR A 254 16.25 3.83 -8.55
CA THR A 254 16.92 3.94 -7.27
C THR A 254 15.90 3.70 -6.16
N PRO A 255 16.17 2.79 -5.20
CA PRO A 255 15.28 2.60 -4.07
C PRO A 255 15.14 3.90 -3.26
N VAL A 256 13.90 4.26 -2.92
CA VAL A 256 13.55 5.47 -2.17
C VAL A 256 14.21 5.53 -0.79
N TRP A 257 14.62 4.38 -0.25
CA TRP A 257 15.22 4.29 1.06
C TRP A 257 16.43 3.35 1.03
N LEU A 258 17.62 3.93 1.13
CA LEU A 258 18.87 3.24 1.42
C LEU A 258 19.34 3.70 2.80
N PRO A 259 19.61 2.78 3.74
CA PRO A 259 20.27 3.13 5.00
C PRO A 259 21.64 3.74 4.69
N SER A 260 22.06 4.75 5.47
CA SER A 260 23.45 5.18 5.45
C SER A 260 24.38 4.08 5.98
N GLU A 261 25.66 4.09 5.62
CA GLU A 261 26.66 3.12 6.11
C GLU A 261 26.55 2.79 7.62
N PRO A 262 26.52 3.76 8.55
CA PRO A 262 26.37 3.44 9.97
C PRO A 262 25.03 2.78 10.30
N GLN A 263 23.95 3.15 9.59
CA GLN A 263 22.64 2.55 9.78
C GLN A 263 22.55 1.15 9.20
N ARG A 264 23.38 0.78 8.21
CA ARG A 264 23.36 -0.54 7.60
C ARG A 264 23.69 -1.63 8.62
N ALA A 265 24.57 -1.35 9.58
CA ALA A 265 24.96 -2.27 10.65
C ALA A 265 23.93 -2.37 11.80
N GLU A 266 22.93 -1.49 11.86
CA GLU A 266 21.91 -1.52 12.91
C GLU A 266 20.94 -2.70 12.73
N LEU A 267 20.08 -2.94 13.72
CA LEU A 267 18.97 -3.88 13.60
C LEU A 267 17.89 -3.37 12.61
N PRO A 268 17.20 -4.28 11.89
CA PRO A 268 16.09 -3.94 11.01
C PRO A 268 14.99 -3.20 11.76
N THR A 269 14.53 -2.11 11.16
CA THR A 269 13.41 -1.33 11.68
C THR A 269 12.13 -2.17 11.68
N GLU A 270 11.22 -1.89 12.61
CA GLU A 270 9.93 -2.59 12.68
C GLU A 270 9.16 -2.55 11.36
N GLY A 271 9.24 -1.43 10.62
CA GLY A 271 8.65 -1.29 9.29
C GLY A 271 9.23 -2.26 8.27
N GLN A 272 10.55 -2.46 8.24
CA GLN A 272 11.20 -3.45 7.38
C GLN A 272 10.77 -4.87 7.78
N ARG A 273 10.70 -5.17 9.08
CA ARG A 273 10.28 -6.49 9.56
C ARG A 273 8.85 -6.84 9.15
N ARG A 274 7.93 -5.91 9.38
CA ARG A 274 6.52 -6.06 8.97
C ARG A 274 6.40 -6.21 7.45
N LYS A 275 7.21 -5.48 6.66
CA LYS A 275 7.19 -5.59 5.20
C LYS A 275 7.73 -6.93 4.72
N LEU A 276 8.86 -7.40 5.25
CA LEU A 276 9.43 -8.71 4.91
C LEU A 276 8.48 -9.86 5.29
N ALA A 277 7.85 -9.80 6.46
CA ALA A 277 6.84 -10.77 6.88
C ALA A 277 5.63 -10.80 5.92
N ARG A 278 5.14 -9.63 5.46
CA ARG A 278 4.06 -9.55 4.45
C ARG A 278 4.47 -10.15 3.11
N LEU A 279 5.76 -10.11 2.78
CA LEU A 279 6.32 -10.74 1.58
C LEU A 279 6.61 -12.23 1.76
N GLY A 280 6.33 -12.80 2.94
CA GLY A 280 6.57 -14.22 3.25
C GLY A 280 8.02 -14.54 3.60
N VAL A 281 8.85 -13.54 3.88
CA VAL A 281 10.26 -13.74 4.23
C VAL A 281 10.42 -13.71 5.75
N GLN A 282 10.97 -14.80 6.29
CA GLN A 282 11.36 -14.87 7.69
C GLN A 282 12.71 -14.18 7.89
N LEU A 283 12.79 -13.37 8.95
CA LEU A 283 14.04 -12.75 9.37
C LEU A 283 14.83 -13.74 10.20
N HIS A 284 16.10 -13.96 9.86
CA HIS A 284 17.01 -14.68 10.73
C HIS A 284 17.54 -13.78 11.84
N GLU A 285 17.96 -14.40 12.94
CA GLU A 285 18.57 -13.72 14.06
C GLU A 285 19.92 -13.14 13.64
N GLY A 286 20.13 -11.85 13.89
CA GLY A 286 21.35 -11.15 13.47
C GLY A 286 21.27 -10.44 12.10
N MET A 287 20.19 -10.61 11.32
CA MET A 287 20.02 -9.87 10.08
C MET A 287 20.12 -8.36 10.35
N THR A 288 20.98 -7.67 9.61
CA THR A 288 21.21 -6.24 9.72
C THR A 288 20.20 -5.44 8.91
N ARG A 289 20.10 -4.14 9.21
CA ARG A 289 19.20 -3.20 8.53
C ARG A 289 19.57 -3.02 7.06
N GLY A 290 20.86 -3.09 6.74
CA GLY A 290 21.39 -3.13 5.38
C GLY A 290 20.88 -4.35 4.62
N GLU A 291 21.11 -5.54 5.16
CA GLU A 291 20.65 -6.80 4.53
C GLU A 291 19.13 -6.85 4.38
N ALA A 292 18.37 -6.41 5.39
CA ALA A 292 16.92 -6.33 5.30
C ALA A 292 16.47 -5.33 4.21
N SER A 293 17.21 -4.23 4.01
CA SER A 293 16.93 -3.26 2.95
C SER A 293 17.23 -3.84 1.56
N ASP A 294 18.36 -4.53 1.42
CA ASP A 294 18.78 -5.14 0.16
C ASP A 294 17.82 -6.27 -0.23
N ARG A 295 17.42 -7.12 0.73
CA ARG A 295 16.42 -8.18 0.49
C ARG A 295 15.05 -7.62 0.11
N LEU A 296 14.63 -6.50 0.71
CA LEU A 296 13.41 -5.82 0.29
C LEU A 296 13.51 -5.29 -1.14
N THR A 297 14.65 -4.73 -1.51
CA THR A 297 14.89 -4.21 -2.87
C THR A 297 14.90 -5.33 -3.90
N GLU A 298 15.49 -6.48 -3.56
CA GLU A 298 15.48 -7.69 -4.38
C GLU A 298 14.05 -8.21 -4.59
N LEU A 299 13.27 -8.41 -3.52
CA LEU A 299 11.87 -8.84 -3.61
C LEU A 299 10.99 -7.86 -4.41
N GLN A 300 11.29 -6.57 -4.34
CA GLN A 300 10.61 -5.56 -5.15
C GLN A 300 10.94 -5.74 -6.63
N ARG A 301 12.21 -5.98 -6.98
CA ARG A 301 12.61 -6.30 -8.37
C ARG A 301 11.97 -7.58 -8.86
N GLU A 302 11.99 -8.65 -8.07
CA GLU A 302 11.31 -9.93 -8.37
C GLU A 302 9.81 -9.72 -8.60
N GLY A 303 9.17 -8.86 -7.80
CA GLY A 303 7.77 -8.48 -7.96
C GLY A 303 7.49 -7.63 -9.21
N GLY A 304 8.51 -7.33 -10.03
CA GLY A 304 8.40 -6.58 -11.27
C GLY A 304 8.36 -5.06 -11.07
N VAL A 305 8.72 -4.55 -9.88
CA VAL A 305 8.87 -3.11 -9.64
C VAL A 305 10.06 -2.68 -10.51
N ALA A 306 9.83 -1.72 -11.40
CA ALA A 306 10.86 -1.15 -12.24
C ALA A 306 11.83 -0.32 -11.38
N LEU A 307 12.65 -1.00 -10.58
CA LEU A 307 13.81 -0.42 -9.94
C LEU A 307 14.95 -0.48 -10.97
N GLY A 308 14.77 0.30 -12.06
CA GLY A 308 15.75 0.61 -13.12
C GLY A 308 17.06 -0.15 -12.99
N SER A 309 17.08 -1.29 -13.66
CA SER A 309 18.30 -1.94 -14.08
C SER A 309 18.84 -1.15 -15.26
N GLU A 310 20.10 -0.72 -15.16
CA GLU A 310 20.94 -0.46 -16.35
C GLU A 310 20.90 -1.65 -17.31
#